data_AF-A0A9W5PVY6-F1
#
_entry.id   AF-A0A9W5PVY6-F1
#
_cell.length_a   1.000
_cell.length_b   1.000
_cell.length_c   1.000
_cell.angle_alpha   90.00
_cell.angle_beta   90.00
_cell.angle_gamma   90.00
#
_symmetry.space_group_name_H-M   'P 1'
#
loop_
_entity.id
_entity.type
_entity.pdbx_description
1 polymer ?
#
loop_
_entity_poly.entity_id
_entity_poly.type
_entity_poly.pdbx_seq_one_letter_code
_entity_poly.pdbx_strand_id
1 'polypeptide(L)'
;MNATFELDIQKEKYEYTSLIVTGRMGDVASNTVEIYMKNGGEPYPLTNLTVFYECVKPDDTVIRDTKGVNMIDAANGHFSYTFPAEVFSVPGQIKRSFFSIEKEKTFRATTQDFSVLTLCDALTGHIESKPYIAEFDQALEMVKGHRKEIDEANQKIAALTPYIQKKVEETDAKCKGVTERIQTRVDNVSKQIDAMEIVKKAGDTITGLLECKSDNAVVLGSRSYKTVIHKGAQGELIFAPSTVSQGDTWDWNKAVKIMPDGIIKQATDTGWINLPTTGVENVPDRILKYKRSGEQITVIGSVRNPVNTTVFATLPTGFRPVQNIAFPALAYGAVPTVCEVTVKSDGGIFVNGVQSGNTIHIAMNFTL
;
A
#
# COMPACT_ATOMS: atom_id res chain seq x y z
N MET A 1 10.71 -38.60 -77.69
CA MET A 1 11.59 -37.46 -77.99
C MET A 1 10.80 -36.22 -77.65
N ASN A 2 11.27 -35.39 -76.72
CA ASN A 2 10.62 -34.12 -76.42
C ASN A 2 10.87 -33.19 -77.61
N ALA A 3 9.84 -32.54 -78.13
CA ALA A 3 10.01 -31.56 -79.20
C ALA A 3 10.79 -30.36 -78.64
N THR A 4 11.78 -29.88 -79.38
CA THR A 4 12.57 -28.70 -79.03
C THR A 4 12.13 -27.52 -79.88
N PHE A 5 11.77 -26.42 -79.24
CA PHE A 5 11.39 -25.16 -79.88
C PHE A 5 12.43 -24.09 -79.60
N GLU A 6 12.84 -23.38 -80.65
CA GLU A 6 13.56 -22.11 -80.53
C GLU A 6 12.57 -20.98 -80.85
N LEU A 7 12.23 -20.19 -79.84
CA LEU A 7 11.22 -19.13 -79.95
C LEU A 7 11.86 -17.77 -79.70
N ASP A 8 11.51 -16.77 -80.51
CA ASP A 8 12.13 -15.45 -80.50
C ASP A 8 11.09 -14.36 -80.23
N ILE A 9 11.40 -13.47 -79.29
CA ILE A 9 10.50 -12.37 -78.91
C ILE A 9 10.40 -11.27 -80.00
N GLN A 10 11.38 -11.16 -80.90
CA GLN A 10 11.35 -10.23 -82.04
C GLN A 10 10.42 -10.69 -83.16
N LYS A 11 10.07 -11.99 -83.22
CA LYS A 11 9.14 -12.59 -84.19
C LYS A 11 9.61 -12.52 -85.66
N GLU A 12 10.78 -11.96 -85.94
CA GLU A 12 11.26 -11.65 -87.30
C GLU A 12 12.25 -12.67 -87.88
N LYS A 13 12.85 -13.55 -87.06
CA LYS A 13 13.74 -14.63 -87.52
C LYS A 13 12.99 -15.95 -87.64
N TYR A 14 12.68 -16.32 -88.88
CA TYR A 14 12.00 -17.58 -89.23
C TYR A 14 13.01 -18.69 -89.53
N GLU A 15 13.70 -19.22 -88.52
CA GLU A 15 13.99 -20.66 -88.58
C GLU A 15 12.67 -21.35 -88.22
N TYR A 16 11.85 -21.64 -89.23
CA TYR A 16 10.61 -22.39 -89.02
C TYR A 16 10.96 -23.74 -88.37
N THR A 17 10.78 -23.86 -87.06
CA THR A 17 10.57 -25.18 -86.47
C THR A 17 9.24 -25.67 -87.01
N SER A 18 9.25 -26.49 -88.06
CA SER A 18 8.08 -27.17 -88.65
C SER A 18 7.47 -28.22 -87.72
N LEU A 19 7.70 -28.08 -86.42
CA LEU A 19 7.26 -28.98 -85.36
C LEU A 19 5.85 -28.59 -84.95
N ILE A 20 4.91 -29.49 -85.22
CA ILE A 20 3.54 -29.39 -84.76
C ILE A 20 3.45 -30.17 -83.44
N VAL A 21 3.07 -29.51 -82.35
CA VAL A 21 2.72 -30.21 -81.12
C VAL A 21 1.38 -30.90 -81.34
N THR A 22 1.37 -32.23 -81.35
CA THR A 22 0.14 -32.99 -81.57
C THR A 22 -0.23 -33.71 -80.27
N GLY A 23 -1.36 -33.34 -79.69
CA GLY A 23 -1.95 -34.01 -78.53
C GLY A 23 -3.31 -34.61 -78.88
N ARG A 24 -3.79 -35.55 -78.07
CA ARG A 24 -5.15 -36.09 -78.22
C ARG A 24 -6.04 -35.61 -77.08
N MET A 25 -7.30 -35.35 -77.39
CA MET A 25 -8.31 -35.04 -76.39
C MET A 25 -8.45 -36.21 -75.39
N GLY A 26 -8.30 -35.90 -74.10
CA GLY A 26 -8.29 -36.88 -73.01
C GLY A 26 -6.90 -37.27 -72.51
N ASP A 27 -5.82 -36.86 -73.20
CA ASP A 27 -4.46 -37.06 -72.73
C ASP A 27 -4.15 -36.17 -71.51
N VAL A 28 -3.53 -36.74 -70.48
CA VAL A 28 -3.09 -36.01 -69.28
C VAL A 28 -1.58 -36.00 -69.20
N ALA A 29 -0.97 -34.82 -69.14
CA ALA A 29 0.45 -34.59 -68.91
C ALA A 29 1.42 -35.37 -69.84
N SER A 30 1.01 -35.68 -71.07
CA SER A 30 1.81 -36.46 -72.02
C SER A 30 2.62 -35.60 -73.00
N ASN A 31 2.27 -34.32 -73.15
CA ASN A 31 2.88 -33.41 -74.12
C ASN A 31 3.78 -32.42 -73.39
N THR A 32 5.09 -32.68 -73.44
CA THR A 32 6.12 -31.79 -72.90
C THR A 32 7.06 -31.36 -74.02
N VAL A 33 7.39 -30.08 -74.03
CA VAL A 33 8.27 -29.47 -75.02
C VAL A 33 9.40 -28.74 -74.31
N GLU A 34 10.57 -28.72 -74.92
CA GLU A 34 11.74 -27.96 -74.47
C GLU A 34 11.78 -26.65 -75.25
N ILE A 35 11.95 -25.52 -74.57
CA ILE A 35 11.92 -24.19 -75.19
C ILE A 35 13.24 -23.48 -74.90
N TYR A 36 13.87 -22.98 -75.95
CA TYR A 36 14.98 -22.03 -75.89
C TYR A 36 14.49 -20.66 -76.37
N MET A 37 14.44 -19.70 -75.44
CA MET A 37 14.02 -18.33 -75.71
C MET A 37 15.15 -17.51 -76.29
N LYS A 38 14.83 -16.74 -77.34
CA LYS A 38 15.76 -15.89 -78.07
C LYS A 38 15.24 -14.45 -78.18
N ASN A 39 16.16 -13.51 -78.39
CA ASN A 39 15.88 -12.13 -78.78
C ASN A 39 16.83 -11.73 -79.90
N GLY A 40 16.34 -11.74 -81.14
CA GLY A 40 17.17 -11.48 -82.32
C GLY A 40 18.18 -12.60 -82.59
N GLY A 41 17.89 -13.83 -82.16
CA GLY A 41 18.75 -15.02 -82.29
C GLY A 41 19.69 -15.29 -81.11
N GLU A 42 19.89 -14.33 -80.21
CA GLU A 42 20.70 -14.54 -78.98
C GLU A 42 19.85 -15.09 -77.84
N PRO A 43 20.39 -15.92 -76.93
CA PRO A 43 19.67 -16.39 -75.74
C PRO A 43 19.03 -15.24 -74.96
N TYR A 44 17.76 -15.40 -74.58
CA TYR A 44 17.00 -14.38 -73.85
C TYR A 44 16.84 -14.78 -72.37
N PRO A 45 17.51 -14.10 -71.42
CA PRO A 45 17.41 -14.43 -70.00
C PRO A 45 16.00 -14.22 -69.45
N LEU A 46 15.52 -15.19 -68.67
CA LEU A 46 14.21 -15.22 -68.03
C LEU A 46 14.26 -14.98 -66.51
N THR A 47 15.44 -14.60 -65.98
CA THR A 47 15.62 -14.32 -64.55
C THR A 47 14.67 -13.22 -64.07
N ASN A 48 13.89 -13.50 -63.01
CA ASN A 48 12.83 -12.62 -62.48
C ASN A 48 11.71 -12.28 -63.46
N LEU A 49 11.50 -13.10 -64.50
CA LEU A 49 10.36 -13.01 -65.40
C LEU A 49 9.45 -14.23 -65.21
N THR A 50 8.15 -14.01 -65.36
CA THR A 50 7.14 -15.07 -65.34
C THR A 50 6.78 -15.43 -66.77
N VAL A 51 6.84 -16.72 -67.09
CA VAL A 51 6.46 -17.24 -68.40
C VAL A 51 5.05 -17.82 -68.32
N PHE A 52 4.20 -17.43 -69.25
CA PHE A 52 2.88 -18.03 -69.43
C PHE A 52 2.80 -18.64 -70.82
N TYR A 53 2.21 -19.82 -70.91
CA TYR A 53 1.63 -20.31 -72.13
C TYR A 53 0.24 -19.72 -72.32
N GLU A 54 -0.05 -19.19 -73.50
CA GLU A 54 -1.36 -18.64 -73.85
C GLU A 54 -1.84 -19.21 -75.16
N CYS A 55 -3.10 -19.65 -75.18
CA CYS A 55 -3.70 -20.13 -76.42
C CYS A 55 -5.18 -19.79 -76.56
N VAL A 56 -5.64 -19.79 -77.81
CA VAL A 56 -7.06 -19.74 -78.17
C VAL A 56 -7.42 -21.03 -78.88
N LYS A 57 -8.31 -21.81 -78.26
CA LYS A 57 -8.75 -23.11 -78.76
C LYS A 57 -9.71 -22.98 -79.95
N PRO A 58 -10.01 -24.08 -80.67
CA PRO A 58 -10.94 -24.07 -81.80
C PRO A 58 -12.33 -23.49 -81.47
N ASP A 59 -12.79 -23.64 -80.22
CA ASP A 59 -14.08 -23.15 -79.71
C ASP A 59 -14.02 -21.72 -79.11
N ASP A 60 -12.94 -20.98 -79.35
CA ASP A 60 -12.69 -19.62 -78.84
C ASP A 60 -12.46 -19.49 -77.33
N THR A 61 -12.43 -20.59 -76.59
CA THR A 61 -12.03 -20.54 -75.18
C THR A 61 -10.51 -20.37 -75.05
N VAL A 62 -10.09 -19.67 -73.99
CA VAL A 62 -8.69 -19.25 -73.77
C VAL A 62 -8.08 -20.04 -72.64
N ILE A 63 -6.81 -20.42 -72.81
CA ILE A 63 -5.97 -20.97 -71.76
C ILE A 63 -4.86 -19.97 -71.48
N ARG A 64 -4.64 -19.69 -70.20
CA ARG A 64 -3.46 -18.98 -69.72
C ARG A 64 -2.87 -19.76 -68.56
N ASP A 65 -1.72 -20.35 -68.80
CA ASP A 65 -1.10 -21.27 -67.85
C ASP A 65 0.36 -20.91 -67.59
N THR A 66 0.73 -20.96 -66.30
CA THR A 66 2.12 -20.85 -65.83
C THR A 66 2.56 -22.12 -65.11
N LYS A 67 1.63 -22.99 -64.67
CA LYS A 67 1.96 -24.18 -63.86
C LYS A 67 2.72 -25.22 -64.66
N GLY A 68 2.48 -25.31 -65.97
CA GLY A 68 3.20 -26.22 -66.85
C GLY A 68 4.66 -25.84 -67.08
N VAL A 69 5.07 -24.61 -66.73
CA VAL A 69 6.44 -24.12 -66.94
C VAL A 69 7.37 -24.67 -65.85
N ASN A 70 8.39 -25.40 -66.26
CA ASN A 70 9.49 -25.84 -65.42
C ASN A 70 10.80 -25.20 -65.92
N MET A 71 11.28 -24.20 -65.19
CA MET A 71 12.49 -23.45 -65.54
C MET A 71 13.73 -24.34 -65.36
N ILE A 72 14.53 -24.51 -66.42
CA ILE A 72 15.73 -25.36 -66.41
C ILE A 72 16.99 -24.49 -66.28
N ASP A 73 17.16 -23.50 -67.15
CA ASP A 73 18.24 -22.51 -67.10
C ASP A 73 17.70 -21.13 -67.47
N ALA A 74 17.31 -20.38 -66.43
CA ALA A 74 16.75 -19.04 -66.58
C ALA A 74 17.75 -18.04 -67.19
N ALA A 75 19.06 -18.20 -66.97
CA ALA A 75 20.05 -17.26 -67.48
C ALA A 75 20.17 -17.35 -69.01
N ASN A 76 19.97 -18.54 -69.57
CA ASN A 76 20.04 -18.81 -71.01
C ASN A 76 18.67 -18.96 -71.68
N GLY A 77 17.58 -18.70 -70.95
CA GLY A 77 16.22 -18.73 -71.51
C GLY A 77 15.70 -20.13 -71.81
N HIS A 78 16.17 -21.16 -71.10
CA HIS A 78 15.80 -22.55 -71.32
C HIS A 78 14.82 -23.03 -70.25
N PHE A 79 13.66 -23.52 -70.68
CA PHE A 79 12.66 -24.14 -69.81
C PHE A 79 11.94 -25.27 -70.54
N SER A 80 11.33 -26.17 -69.79
CA SER A 80 10.38 -27.13 -70.34
C SER A 80 8.96 -26.68 -70.02
N TYR A 81 8.03 -26.98 -70.92
CA TYR A 81 6.61 -26.72 -70.73
C TYR A 81 5.80 -27.99 -70.94
N THR A 82 5.02 -28.36 -69.94
CA THR A 82 4.04 -29.45 -70.03
C THR A 82 2.66 -28.86 -70.21
N PHE A 83 2.02 -29.16 -71.33
CA PHE A 83 0.70 -28.64 -71.63
C PHE A 83 -0.36 -29.21 -70.68
N PRO A 84 -1.21 -28.38 -70.06
CA PRO A 84 -2.34 -28.86 -69.28
C PRO A 84 -3.37 -29.54 -70.18
N ALA A 85 -4.11 -30.51 -69.64
CA ALA A 85 -5.08 -31.30 -70.41
C ALA A 85 -6.18 -30.42 -71.04
N GLU A 86 -6.47 -29.28 -70.42
CA GLU A 86 -7.41 -28.26 -70.84
C GLU A 86 -7.06 -27.63 -72.20
N VAL A 87 -5.79 -27.68 -72.64
CA VAL A 87 -5.36 -27.23 -73.98
C VAL A 87 -5.92 -28.13 -75.07
N PHE A 88 -5.97 -29.44 -74.82
CA PHE A 88 -6.39 -30.46 -75.78
C PHE A 88 -7.87 -30.84 -75.63
N SER A 89 -8.67 -30.05 -74.90
CA SER A 89 -10.07 -30.41 -74.63
C SER A 89 -11.02 -30.24 -75.83
N VAL A 90 -10.55 -29.64 -76.94
CA VAL A 90 -11.35 -29.40 -78.15
C VAL A 90 -10.56 -29.86 -79.37
N PRO A 91 -11.07 -30.82 -80.17
CA PRO A 91 -10.41 -31.28 -81.38
C PRO A 91 -10.28 -30.18 -82.43
N GLY A 92 -9.18 -30.21 -83.18
CA GLY A 92 -8.87 -29.21 -84.21
C GLY A 92 -7.56 -28.48 -83.95
N GLN A 93 -7.19 -27.62 -84.90
CA GLN A 93 -5.99 -26.79 -84.79
C GLN A 93 -6.24 -25.64 -83.83
N ILE A 94 -5.36 -25.48 -82.84
CA ILE A 94 -5.38 -24.32 -81.94
C ILE A 94 -5.19 -23.05 -82.78
N LYS A 95 -6.07 -22.06 -82.60
CA LYS A 95 -6.11 -20.85 -83.44
C LYS A 95 -4.89 -19.96 -83.25
N ARG A 96 -4.41 -19.87 -82.00
CA ARG A 96 -3.21 -19.13 -81.59
C ARG A 96 -2.55 -19.82 -80.42
N SER A 97 -1.23 -19.95 -80.43
CA SER A 97 -0.47 -20.62 -79.39
C SER A 97 0.91 -19.99 -79.31
N PHE A 98 1.23 -19.38 -78.18
CA PHE A 98 2.48 -18.64 -77.97
C PHE A 98 2.84 -18.62 -76.48
N PHE A 99 4.08 -18.21 -76.18
CA PHE A 99 4.48 -17.90 -74.82
C PHE A 99 4.50 -16.39 -74.61
N SER A 100 4.02 -15.93 -73.46
CA SER A 100 4.19 -14.57 -72.99
C SER A 100 5.16 -14.54 -71.81
N ILE A 101 5.95 -13.48 -71.73
CA ILE A 101 6.94 -13.25 -70.69
C ILE A 101 6.59 -11.92 -70.04
N GLU A 102 6.33 -11.95 -68.73
CA GLU A 102 5.89 -10.80 -67.98
C GLU A 102 6.79 -10.51 -66.79
N LYS A 103 6.83 -9.23 -66.40
CA LYS A 103 7.40 -8.79 -65.12
C LYS A 103 6.38 -7.94 -64.39
N GLU A 104 5.73 -8.50 -63.38
CA GLU A 104 4.89 -7.77 -62.39
C GLU A 104 4.04 -6.65 -63.01
N LYS A 105 3.35 -6.93 -64.14
CA LYS A 105 2.51 -5.99 -64.93
C LYS A 105 3.21 -4.77 -65.55
N THR A 106 4.52 -4.61 -65.39
CA THR A 106 5.32 -3.50 -65.93
C THR A 106 5.92 -3.80 -67.31
N PHE A 107 6.03 -5.08 -67.67
CA PHE A 107 6.59 -5.53 -68.93
C PHE A 107 5.84 -6.75 -69.44
N ARG A 108 5.63 -6.81 -70.76
CA ARG A 108 5.11 -7.98 -71.46
C ARG A 108 5.79 -8.09 -72.83
N ALA A 109 6.35 -9.25 -73.11
CA ALA A 109 6.77 -9.67 -74.44
C ALA A 109 6.09 -10.99 -74.81
N THR A 110 6.00 -11.29 -76.09
CA THR A 110 5.45 -12.57 -76.58
C THR A 110 6.35 -13.14 -77.67
N THR A 111 6.33 -14.46 -77.82
CA THR A 111 6.97 -15.17 -78.93
C THR A 111 6.16 -15.02 -80.22
N GLN A 112 6.68 -15.58 -81.31
CA GLN A 112 5.90 -15.97 -82.46
C GLN A 112 4.90 -17.09 -82.10
N ASP A 113 3.86 -17.24 -82.93
CA ASP A 113 2.92 -18.35 -82.82
C ASP A 113 3.55 -19.67 -83.30
N PHE A 114 3.21 -20.78 -82.65
CA PHE A 114 3.55 -22.13 -83.10
C PHE A 114 2.31 -23.01 -83.26
N SER A 115 2.42 -24.09 -84.04
CA SER A 115 1.27 -24.94 -84.37
C SER A 115 1.04 -26.02 -83.31
N VAL A 116 -0.18 -26.04 -82.77
CA VAL A 116 -0.67 -27.09 -81.87
C VAL A 116 -1.94 -27.70 -82.47
N LEU A 117 -1.97 -29.02 -82.58
CA LEU A 117 -3.08 -29.80 -83.13
C LEU A 117 -3.64 -30.74 -82.08
N THR A 118 -4.95 -30.66 -81.86
CA THR A 118 -5.68 -31.60 -81.01
C THR A 118 -6.39 -32.64 -81.88
N LEU A 119 -6.03 -33.91 -81.71
CA LEU A 119 -6.72 -35.04 -82.34
C LEU A 119 -8.02 -35.38 -81.59
N CYS A 120 -9.00 -35.91 -82.32
CA CYS A 120 -10.24 -36.41 -81.73
C CYS A 120 -9.97 -37.48 -80.66
N ASP A 121 -10.83 -37.48 -79.64
CA ASP A 121 -10.89 -38.50 -78.59
C ASP A 121 -10.82 -39.90 -79.21
N ALA A 122 -10.03 -40.77 -78.58
CA ALA A 122 -9.87 -42.13 -79.05
C ALA A 122 -11.18 -42.92 -78.94
N LEU A 123 -11.94 -42.79 -77.84
CA LEU A 123 -13.12 -43.65 -77.60
C LEU A 123 -14.21 -43.12 -76.64
N THR A 124 -14.01 -42.13 -75.73
CA THR A 124 -15.08 -41.46 -74.89
C THR A 124 -14.55 -40.50 -73.77
N GLY A 125 -13.25 -40.18 -73.71
CA GLY A 125 -12.62 -39.30 -72.71
C GLY A 125 -12.89 -37.78 -72.89
N HIS A 126 -14.16 -37.37 -72.82
CA HIS A 126 -14.54 -35.97 -72.97
C HIS A 126 -14.16 -35.11 -71.77
N ILE A 127 -13.29 -34.12 -71.99
CA ILE A 127 -13.02 -33.03 -71.05
C ILE A 127 -13.85 -31.82 -71.50
N GLU A 128 -14.70 -31.31 -70.61
CA GLU A 128 -15.51 -30.12 -70.89
C GLU A 128 -14.58 -28.90 -71.11
N SER A 129 -14.76 -28.21 -72.23
CA SER A 129 -13.97 -27.02 -72.53
C SER A 129 -14.41 -25.83 -71.67
N LYS A 130 -13.51 -25.36 -70.79
CA LYS A 130 -13.71 -24.15 -69.99
C LYS A 130 -12.48 -23.24 -70.09
N PRO A 131 -12.62 -21.93 -69.84
CA PRO A 131 -11.46 -21.07 -69.62
C PRO A 131 -10.63 -21.59 -68.45
N TYR A 132 -9.31 -21.69 -68.63
CA TYR A 132 -8.38 -22.13 -67.59
C TYR A 132 -7.36 -21.03 -67.29
N ILE A 133 -7.28 -20.64 -66.03
CA ILE A 133 -6.33 -19.65 -65.53
C ILE A 133 -5.73 -20.19 -64.23
N ALA A 134 -4.46 -20.57 -64.29
CA ALA A 134 -3.77 -21.27 -63.20
C ALA A 134 -3.76 -20.52 -61.85
N GLU A 135 -3.75 -19.18 -61.88
CA GLU A 135 -3.73 -18.33 -60.68
C GLU A 135 -5.02 -18.45 -59.84
N PHE A 136 -6.18 -18.70 -60.46
CA PHE A 136 -7.44 -18.85 -59.72
C PHE A 136 -7.50 -20.13 -58.90
N ASP A 137 -6.98 -21.25 -59.44
CA ASP A 137 -6.88 -22.50 -58.69
C ASP A 137 -5.98 -22.35 -57.46
N GLN A 138 -4.84 -21.66 -57.61
CA GLN A 138 -3.93 -21.39 -56.50
C GLN A 138 -4.63 -20.56 -55.42
N ALA A 139 -5.37 -19.53 -55.81
CA ALA A 139 -6.16 -18.72 -54.89
C ALA A 139 -7.23 -19.55 -54.17
N LEU A 140 -7.90 -20.48 -54.86
CA LEU A 140 -8.93 -21.34 -54.28
C LEU A 140 -8.35 -22.30 -53.23
N GLU A 141 -7.19 -22.90 -53.50
CA GLU A 141 -6.50 -23.77 -52.54
C GLU A 141 -6.01 -22.99 -51.31
N MET A 142 -5.48 -21.77 -51.49
CA MET A 142 -5.12 -20.90 -50.37
C MET A 142 -6.33 -20.58 -49.47
N VAL A 143 -7.49 -20.26 -50.06
CA VAL A 143 -8.72 -19.99 -49.30
C VAL A 143 -9.19 -21.21 -48.51
N LYS A 144 -9.11 -22.42 -49.08
CA LYS A 144 -9.41 -23.66 -48.36
C LYS A 144 -8.47 -23.88 -47.17
N GLY A 145 -7.18 -23.60 -47.34
CA GLY A 145 -6.18 -23.65 -46.28
C GLY A 145 -6.53 -22.72 -45.11
N HIS A 146 -6.77 -21.43 -45.40
CA HIS A 146 -7.13 -20.44 -44.37
C HIS A 146 -8.43 -20.81 -43.64
N ARG A 147 -9.43 -21.37 -44.33
CA ARG A 147 -10.68 -21.80 -43.70
C ARG A 147 -10.43 -22.89 -42.65
N LYS A 148 -9.54 -23.84 -42.95
CA LYS A 148 -9.17 -24.89 -41.99
C LYS A 148 -8.50 -24.30 -40.74
N GLU A 149 -7.58 -23.35 -40.90
CA GLU A 149 -6.93 -22.67 -39.77
C GLU A 149 -7.92 -21.89 -38.89
N ILE A 150 -8.91 -21.22 -39.51
CA ILE A 150 -9.98 -20.52 -38.80
C ILE A 150 -10.84 -21.51 -37.99
N ASP A 151 -11.22 -22.64 -38.58
CA ASP A 151 -12.02 -23.66 -37.90
C ASP A 151 -11.26 -24.26 -36.70
N GLU A 152 -9.96 -24.54 -36.84
CA GLU A 152 -9.10 -25.01 -35.75
C GLU A 152 -8.95 -23.95 -34.64
N ALA A 153 -8.80 -22.68 -35.00
CA ALA A 153 -8.74 -21.58 -34.04
C ALA A 153 -10.07 -21.44 -33.28
N ASN A 154 -11.20 -21.53 -33.97
CA ASN A 154 -12.53 -21.47 -33.37
C ASN A 154 -12.77 -22.63 -32.39
N GLN A 155 -12.30 -23.84 -32.70
CA GLN A 155 -12.37 -24.98 -31.77
C GLN A 155 -11.56 -24.72 -30.49
N LYS A 156 -10.34 -24.17 -30.62
CA LYS A 156 -9.52 -23.80 -29.46
C LYS A 156 -10.17 -22.71 -28.61
N ILE A 157 -10.75 -21.68 -29.24
CA ILE A 157 -11.50 -20.61 -28.55
C ILE A 157 -12.69 -21.19 -27.79
N ALA A 158 -13.48 -22.06 -28.43
CA ALA A 158 -14.64 -22.69 -27.81
C ALA A 158 -14.26 -23.54 -26.58
N ALA A 159 -13.10 -24.20 -26.59
CA ALA A 159 -12.60 -24.97 -25.45
C ALA A 159 -12.04 -24.09 -24.31
N LEU A 160 -11.51 -22.91 -24.62
CA LEU A 160 -10.96 -21.99 -23.62
C LEU A 160 -12.05 -21.32 -22.78
N THR A 161 -13.20 -21.00 -23.37
CA THR A 161 -14.33 -20.36 -22.67
C THR A 161 -14.77 -21.09 -21.39
N PRO A 162 -15.10 -22.40 -21.41
CA PRO A 162 -15.50 -23.12 -20.20
C PRO A 162 -14.35 -23.29 -19.20
N TYR A 163 -13.11 -23.39 -19.68
CA TYR A 163 -11.94 -23.47 -18.81
C TYR A 163 -11.75 -22.18 -17.99
N ILE A 164 -11.84 -21.03 -18.64
CA ILE A 164 -11.77 -19.71 -17.99
C ILE A 164 -12.93 -19.57 -16.99
N GLN A 165 -14.15 -19.92 -17.40
CA GLN A 165 -15.32 -19.86 -16.53
C GLN A 165 -15.12 -20.69 -15.25
N LYS A 166 -14.65 -21.92 -15.39
CA LYS A 166 -14.34 -22.80 -14.25
C LYS A 166 -13.28 -22.18 -13.32
N LYS A 167 -12.24 -21.56 -13.88
CA LYS A 167 -11.17 -20.91 -13.08
C LYS A 167 -11.65 -19.66 -12.35
N VAL A 168 -12.56 -18.90 -12.96
CA VAL A 168 -13.23 -17.77 -12.32
C VAL A 168 -14.06 -18.26 -11.13
N GLU A 169 -14.89 -19.29 -11.32
CA GLU A 169 -15.73 -19.86 -10.25
C GLU A 169 -14.90 -20.44 -9.09
N GLU A 170 -13.81 -21.16 -9.39
CA GLU A 170 -12.86 -21.65 -8.38
C GLU A 170 -12.23 -20.50 -7.57
N THR A 171 -11.96 -19.36 -8.23
CA THR A 171 -11.36 -18.19 -7.60
C THR A 171 -12.38 -17.45 -6.74
N ASP A 172 -13.59 -17.23 -7.25
CA ASP A 172 -14.68 -16.60 -6.51
C ASP A 172 -15.04 -17.37 -5.24
N ALA A 173 -15.09 -18.71 -5.32
CA ALA A 173 -15.33 -19.56 -4.15
C ALA A 173 -14.24 -19.40 -3.08
N LYS A 174 -12.96 -19.31 -3.49
CA LYS A 174 -11.84 -19.05 -2.56
C LYS A 174 -11.93 -17.66 -1.94
N CYS A 175 -12.22 -16.63 -2.73
CA CYS A 175 -12.39 -15.26 -2.26
C CYS A 175 -13.53 -15.13 -1.24
N LYS A 176 -14.66 -15.81 -1.49
CA LYS A 176 -15.78 -15.88 -0.55
C LYS A 176 -15.37 -16.52 0.78
N GLY A 177 -14.69 -17.66 0.74
CA GLY A 177 -14.20 -18.33 1.95
C GLY A 177 -13.19 -17.50 2.76
N VAL A 178 -12.33 -16.73 2.10
CA VAL A 178 -11.41 -15.78 2.77
C VAL A 178 -12.18 -14.66 3.44
N THR A 179 -13.18 -14.09 2.76
CA THR A 179 -14.02 -13.00 3.28
C THR A 179 -14.76 -13.42 4.54
N GLU A 180 -15.38 -14.61 4.53
CA GLU A 180 -16.09 -15.17 5.69
C GLU A 180 -15.15 -15.39 6.90
N ARG A 181 -13.93 -15.87 6.66
CA ARG A 181 -12.92 -16.04 7.71
C ARG A 181 -12.45 -14.72 8.30
N ILE A 182 -12.24 -13.70 7.47
CA ILE A 182 -11.87 -12.35 7.93
C ILE A 182 -12.99 -11.77 8.78
N GLN A 183 -14.23 -11.83 8.31
CA GLN A 183 -15.39 -11.33 9.04
C GLN A 183 -15.49 -11.99 10.42
N THR A 184 -15.39 -13.32 10.48
CA THR A 184 -15.42 -14.07 11.74
C THR A 184 -14.31 -13.63 12.71
N ARG A 185 -13.09 -13.40 12.20
CA ARG A 185 -11.96 -12.93 13.04
C ARG A 185 -12.19 -11.51 13.54
N VAL A 186 -12.70 -10.62 12.70
CA VAL A 186 -13.04 -9.23 13.08
C VAL A 186 -14.11 -9.22 14.15
N ASP A 187 -15.19 -9.98 13.98
CA ASP A 187 -16.27 -10.06 14.95
C ASP A 187 -15.79 -10.61 16.30
N ASN A 188 -14.92 -11.63 16.27
CA ASN A 188 -14.33 -12.19 17.48
C ASN A 188 -13.40 -11.20 18.18
N VAL A 189 -12.56 -10.46 17.44
CA VAL A 189 -11.70 -9.40 18.01
C VAL A 189 -12.55 -8.28 18.59
N SER A 190 -13.62 -7.86 17.92
CA SER A 190 -14.56 -6.85 18.46
C SER A 190 -15.16 -7.32 19.79
N LYS A 191 -15.66 -8.56 19.86
CA LYS A 191 -16.18 -9.14 21.11
C LYS A 191 -15.12 -9.24 22.20
N GLN A 192 -13.89 -9.59 21.85
CA GLN A 192 -12.79 -9.61 22.81
C GLN A 192 -12.52 -8.21 23.35
N ILE A 193 -12.48 -7.19 22.49
CA ILE A 193 -12.31 -5.79 22.90
C ILE A 193 -13.47 -5.32 23.79
N ASP A 194 -14.71 -5.66 23.43
CA ASP A 194 -15.89 -5.31 24.22
C ASP A 194 -15.91 -6.03 25.58
N ALA A 195 -15.33 -7.23 25.65
CA ALA A 195 -15.14 -7.99 26.89
C ALA A 195 -13.90 -7.56 27.69
N MET A 196 -12.97 -6.80 27.08
CA MET A 196 -11.86 -6.23 27.83
C MET A 196 -12.40 -5.10 28.71
N GLU A 197 -12.17 -5.21 30.02
CA GLU A 197 -12.49 -4.18 31.02
C GLU A 197 -11.48 -3.01 30.94
N ILE A 198 -11.44 -2.35 29.78
CA ILE A 198 -10.69 -1.11 29.58
C ILE A 198 -11.51 0.06 30.14
N VAL A 199 -10.87 0.89 30.98
CA VAL A 199 -11.51 2.08 31.57
C VAL A 199 -12.09 2.96 30.47
N LYS A 200 -13.42 3.14 30.48
CA LYS A 200 -14.13 3.95 29.47
C LYS A 200 -13.77 5.42 29.59
N LYS A 201 -13.86 6.17 28.49
CA LYS A 201 -13.65 7.64 28.48
C LYS A 201 -14.64 8.43 29.36
N ALA A 202 -15.77 7.81 29.71
CA ALA A 202 -16.78 8.36 30.62
C ALA A 202 -16.58 7.92 32.10
N GLY A 203 -15.49 7.22 32.41
CA GLY A 203 -15.26 6.60 33.72
C GLY A 203 -15.73 5.15 33.79
N ASP A 204 -15.34 4.45 34.85
CA ASP A 204 -15.72 3.05 35.11
C ASP A 204 -15.80 2.75 36.61
N THR A 205 -16.42 1.63 36.98
CA THR A 205 -16.48 1.15 38.38
C THR A 205 -15.43 0.06 38.60
N ILE A 206 -14.43 0.33 39.44
CA ILE A 206 -13.44 -0.68 39.85
C ILE A 206 -13.97 -1.39 41.10
N THR A 207 -14.55 -2.57 40.93
CA THR A 207 -15.01 -3.42 42.05
C THR A 207 -13.87 -4.27 42.58
N GLY A 208 -12.98 -3.66 43.38
CA GLY A 208 -11.81 -4.34 43.95
C GLY A 208 -10.82 -3.36 44.55
N LEU A 209 -9.76 -3.89 45.18
CA LEU A 209 -8.66 -3.06 45.68
C LEU A 209 -7.81 -2.57 44.50
N LEU A 210 -7.66 -1.25 44.37
CA LEU A 210 -6.69 -0.64 43.47
C LEU A 210 -5.37 -0.41 44.21
N GLU A 211 -4.33 -1.17 43.86
CA GLU A 211 -2.98 -1.01 44.41
C GLU A 211 -2.09 -0.20 43.44
N CYS A 212 -1.60 0.95 43.90
CA CYS A 212 -0.62 1.76 43.17
C CYS A 212 0.78 1.48 43.73
N LYS A 213 1.69 0.95 42.90
CA LYS A 213 3.07 0.56 43.32
C LYS A 213 4.13 1.64 43.09
N SER A 214 3.75 2.77 42.52
CA SER A 214 4.60 3.95 42.38
C SER A 214 4.45 4.87 43.58
N ASP A 215 5.54 5.58 43.92
CA ASP A 215 5.49 6.61 44.96
C ASP A 215 4.50 7.73 44.58
N ASN A 216 4.50 8.17 43.32
CA ASN A 216 3.45 9.04 42.80
C ASN A 216 2.26 8.18 42.35
N ALA A 217 1.32 7.95 43.26
CA ALA A 217 0.21 7.02 43.04
C ALA A 217 -0.84 7.57 42.07
N VAL A 218 -1.23 8.84 42.24
CA VAL A 218 -2.25 9.49 41.39
C VAL A 218 -1.90 10.97 41.19
N VAL A 219 -2.06 11.48 39.96
CA VAL A 219 -1.97 12.90 39.66
C VAL A 219 -3.35 13.40 39.21
N LEU A 220 -3.90 14.34 39.97
CA LEU A 220 -5.15 15.01 39.65
C LEU A 220 -4.83 16.31 38.89
N GLY A 221 -5.05 16.28 37.59
CA GLY A 221 -4.90 17.44 36.72
C GLY A 221 -6.14 18.34 36.74
N SER A 222 -5.93 19.65 36.71
CA SER A 222 -6.97 20.65 36.47
C SER A 222 -6.57 21.54 35.28
N ARG A 223 -7.29 22.63 34.98
CA ARG A 223 -6.81 23.68 34.06
C ARG A 223 -5.79 24.63 34.69
N SER A 224 -5.40 24.39 35.95
CA SER A 224 -4.52 25.22 36.78
C SER A 224 -3.40 24.36 37.39
N TYR A 225 -3.12 24.49 38.67
CA TYR A 225 -2.21 23.62 39.40
C TYR A 225 -2.72 22.17 39.40
N LYS A 226 -1.78 21.23 39.32
CA LYS A 226 -2.04 19.79 39.51
C LYS A 226 -1.83 19.44 40.99
N THR A 227 -2.42 18.36 41.45
CA THR A 227 -2.16 17.80 42.79
C THR A 227 -1.70 16.37 42.66
N VAL A 228 -0.57 16.02 43.28
CA VAL A 228 -0.12 14.63 43.41
C VAL A 228 -0.63 14.03 44.71
N ILE A 229 -1.07 12.79 44.64
CA ILE A 229 -1.25 11.87 45.76
C ILE A 229 -0.01 10.99 45.77
N HIS A 230 0.85 11.20 46.77
CA HIS A 230 2.16 10.59 46.87
C HIS A 230 2.26 9.70 48.12
N LYS A 231 2.84 8.53 47.97
CA LYS A 231 3.15 7.60 49.04
C LYS A 231 4.57 7.87 49.53
N GLY A 232 4.68 8.47 50.72
CA GLY A 232 5.96 8.76 51.36
C GLY A 232 6.71 7.50 51.76
N ALA A 233 8.05 7.60 51.79
CA ALA A 233 8.96 6.50 52.12
C ALA A 233 8.76 5.93 53.54
N GLN A 234 8.18 6.70 54.47
CA GLN A 234 7.99 6.28 55.87
C GLN A 234 6.57 5.82 56.16
N GLY A 235 5.72 5.64 55.15
CA GLY A 235 4.32 5.25 55.37
C GLY A 235 3.31 6.36 55.10
N GLU A 236 3.74 7.60 54.94
CA GLU A 236 2.82 8.74 54.84
C GLU A 236 2.02 8.75 53.53
N LEU A 237 0.82 9.31 53.59
CA LEU A 237 0.08 9.75 52.41
C LEU A 237 0.21 11.27 52.29
N ILE A 238 0.73 11.74 51.16
CA ILE A 238 1.11 13.13 50.94
C ILE A 238 0.30 13.71 49.78
N PHE A 239 -0.29 14.87 50.00
CA PHE A 239 -0.92 15.68 48.98
C PHE A 239 -0.06 16.93 48.75
N ALA A 240 0.43 17.13 47.53
CA ALA A 240 1.24 18.29 47.18
C ALA A 240 0.78 18.93 45.87
N PRO A 241 0.66 20.26 45.80
CA PRO A 241 0.36 20.95 44.56
C PRO A 241 1.59 21.01 43.64
N SER A 242 1.39 21.29 42.37
CA SER A 242 2.50 21.60 41.45
C SER A 242 3.15 22.95 41.78
N THR A 243 4.42 23.14 41.43
CA THR A 243 5.14 24.42 41.65
C THR A 243 4.64 25.53 40.75
N VAL A 244 4.15 25.17 39.57
CA VAL A 244 3.57 26.06 38.56
C VAL A 244 2.28 25.46 38.00
N SER A 245 1.45 26.31 37.41
CA SER A 245 0.24 25.86 36.70
C SER A 245 0.61 24.85 35.61
N GLN A 246 -0.15 23.74 35.52
CA GLN A 246 0.10 22.62 34.61
C GLN A 246 1.45 21.88 34.74
N GLY A 247 2.33 22.27 35.67
CA GLY A 247 3.66 21.68 35.82
C GLY A 247 3.67 20.29 36.44
N ASP A 248 4.74 19.53 36.20
CA ASP A 248 4.97 18.17 36.70
C ASP A 248 6.04 18.09 37.81
N THR A 249 6.29 19.23 38.47
CA THR A 249 7.14 19.34 39.66
C THR A 249 6.28 19.74 40.85
N TRP A 250 6.51 19.14 42.02
CA TRP A 250 5.65 19.26 43.19
C TRP A 250 6.26 20.18 44.27
N ASP A 251 5.42 21.05 44.84
CA ASP A 251 5.80 21.97 45.92
C ASP A 251 5.59 21.29 47.28
N TRP A 252 6.61 20.55 47.73
CA TRP A 252 6.58 19.81 49.00
C TRP A 252 6.48 20.72 50.23
N ASN A 253 6.84 21.99 50.12
CA ASN A 253 6.72 22.97 51.19
C ASN A 253 5.27 23.42 51.43
N LYS A 254 4.35 23.04 50.54
CA LYS A 254 2.89 23.24 50.70
C LYS A 254 2.15 21.92 50.87
N ALA A 255 2.86 20.84 51.17
CA ALA A 255 2.26 19.53 51.30
C ALA A 255 1.43 19.40 52.58
N VAL A 256 0.34 18.65 52.46
CA VAL A 256 -0.43 18.11 53.59
C VAL A 256 -0.12 16.62 53.67
N LYS A 257 0.23 16.14 54.86
CA LYS A 257 0.66 14.75 55.10
C LYS A 257 -0.27 14.09 56.11
N ILE A 258 -0.76 12.91 55.78
CA ILE A 258 -1.38 11.99 56.73
C ILE A 258 -0.28 11.01 57.14
N MET A 259 0.09 11.09 58.42
CA MET A 259 1.11 10.24 59.03
C MET A 259 0.55 8.82 59.29
N PRO A 260 1.39 7.80 59.47
CA PRO A 260 0.93 6.43 59.75
C PRO A 260 0.10 6.28 61.03
N ASP A 261 0.26 7.21 61.98
CA ASP A 261 -0.52 7.28 63.23
C ASP A 261 -1.87 8.03 63.06
N GLY A 262 -2.21 8.44 61.83
CA GLY A 262 -3.45 9.15 61.51
C GLY A 262 -3.39 10.66 61.73
N ILE A 263 -2.27 11.22 62.20
CA ILE A 263 -2.13 12.66 62.38
C ILE A 263 -1.98 13.36 61.03
N ILE A 264 -2.73 14.44 60.83
CA ILE A 264 -2.58 15.33 59.67
C ILE A 264 -1.58 16.43 60.04
N LYS A 265 -0.54 16.59 59.22
CA LYS A 265 0.46 17.65 59.35
C LYS A 265 0.56 18.48 58.09
N GLN A 266 0.65 19.79 58.25
CA GLN A 266 1.09 20.70 57.19
C GLN A 266 2.61 20.82 57.22
N ALA A 267 3.22 21.19 56.09
CA ALA A 267 4.67 21.36 56.00
C ALA A 267 5.24 22.38 57.00
N THR A 268 4.44 23.35 57.45
CA THR A 268 4.84 24.37 58.44
C THR A 268 4.64 23.96 59.90
N ASP A 269 4.05 22.80 60.17
CA ASP A 269 3.80 22.35 61.55
C ASP A 269 5.09 21.98 62.26
N THR A 270 5.14 22.25 63.56
CA THR A 270 6.29 21.91 64.39
C THR A 270 5.92 21.02 65.56
N GLY A 271 6.90 20.26 66.05
CA GLY A 271 6.83 19.72 67.40
C GLY A 271 6.91 20.83 68.45
N TRP A 272 6.89 20.42 69.72
CA TRP A 272 7.19 21.32 70.82
C TRP A 272 8.67 21.73 70.80
N ILE A 273 8.92 23.03 70.82
CA ILE A 273 10.25 23.64 70.86
C ILE A 273 10.36 24.43 72.17
N ASN A 274 11.45 24.24 72.92
CA ASN A 274 11.69 25.02 74.12
C ASN A 274 11.90 26.50 73.76
N LEU A 275 11.24 27.39 74.49
CA LEU A 275 11.36 28.84 74.34
C LEU A 275 12.38 29.36 75.35
N PRO A 276 13.52 29.90 74.89
CA PRO A 276 14.51 30.46 75.81
C PRO A 276 13.93 31.61 76.64
N THR A 277 14.32 31.64 77.91
CA THR A 277 13.91 32.66 78.88
C THR A 277 15.11 33.48 79.33
N THR A 278 14.89 34.74 79.72
CA THR A 278 15.92 35.66 80.21
C THR A 278 15.36 36.50 81.34
N GLY A 279 16.13 36.68 82.42
CA GLY A 279 15.71 37.47 83.58
C GLY A 279 14.61 36.82 84.43
N VAL A 280 14.32 35.53 84.22
CA VAL A 280 13.36 34.73 85.00
C VAL A 280 13.93 33.35 85.29
N GLU A 281 13.36 32.67 86.28
CA GLU A 281 13.71 31.30 86.62
C GLU A 281 12.83 30.29 85.88
N ASN A 282 13.43 29.21 85.40
CA ASN A 282 12.70 28.09 84.82
C ASN A 282 12.09 27.23 85.92
N VAL A 283 10.84 26.80 85.70
CA VAL A 283 10.15 25.90 86.62
C VAL A 283 10.36 24.45 86.16
N PRO A 284 10.85 23.55 87.04
CA PRO A 284 11.00 22.13 86.71
C PRO A 284 9.70 21.52 86.17
N ASP A 285 9.83 20.64 85.18
CA ASP A 285 8.75 19.94 84.45
C ASP A 285 7.74 20.83 83.71
N ARG A 286 7.90 22.16 83.77
CA ARG A 286 7.03 23.17 83.15
C ARG A 286 7.84 24.19 82.35
N ILE A 287 8.85 23.70 81.63
CA ILE A 287 9.68 24.53 80.76
C ILE A 287 8.80 25.24 79.73
N LEU A 288 9.05 26.54 79.54
CA LEU A 288 8.36 27.33 78.53
C LEU A 288 8.67 26.78 77.14
N LYS A 289 7.65 26.46 76.37
CA LYS A 289 7.76 25.86 75.04
C LYS A 289 6.60 26.27 74.16
N TYR A 290 6.80 26.17 72.86
CA TYR A 290 5.83 26.56 71.86
C TYR A 290 5.76 25.54 70.72
N LYS A 291 4.66 25.53 69.98
CA LYS A 291 4.53 24.77 68.73
C LYS A 291 3.60 25.49 67.76
N ARG A 292 3.71 25.13 66.48
CA ARG A 292 2.76 25.49 65.43
C ARG A 292 1.97 24.28 64.98
N SER A 293 0.66 24.44 64.83
CA SER A 293 -0.25 23.45 64.25
C SER A 293 -1.22 24.18 63.32
N GLY A 294 -0.98 24.10 62.01
CA GLY A 294 -1.60 24.95 60.99
C GLY A 294 -1.23 26.41 61.23
N GLU A 295 -2.24 27.26 61.37
CA GLU A 295 -2.06 28.69 61.71
C GLU A 295 -2.09 28.94 63.23
N GLN A 296 -2.32 27.91 64.04
CA GLN A 296 -2.36 28.05 65.50
C GLN A 296 -0.97 27.94 66.10
N ILE A 297 -0.60 28.94 66.90
CA ILE A 297 0.56 28.93 67.78
C ILE A 297 0.08 28.65 69.20
N THR A 298 0.66 27.62 69.81
CA THR A 298 0.44 27.31 71.22
C THR A 298 1.72 27.58 71.99
N VAL A 299 1.64 28.31 73.11
CA VAL A 299 2.73 28.49 74.07
C VAL A 299 2.28 27.98 75.43
N ILE A 300 3.04 27.06 76.03
CA ILE A 300 2.77 26.56 77.37
C ILE A 300 4.02 26.53 78.23
N GLY A 301 3.86 26.61 79.55
CA GLY A 301 4.93 26.42 80.52
C GLY A 301 4.74 27.28 81.75
N SER A 302 5.81 27.52 82.49
CA SER A 302 5.78 28.37 83.68
C SER A 302 7.10 29.08 83.87
N VAL A 303 7.03 30.30 84.39
CA VAL A 303 8.19 31.11 84.76
C VAL A 303 8.04 31.57 86.21
N ARG A 304 9.17 31.72 86.90
CA ARG A 304 9.22 32.22 88.26
C ARG A 304 10.01 33.52 88.32
N ASN A 305 9.59 34.41 89.23
CA ASN A 305 10.18 35.73 89.47
C ASN A 305 10.19 36.65 88.23
N PRO A 306 9.11 36.72 87.40
CA PRO A 306 9.08 37.70 86.33
C PRO A 306 8.97 39.13 86.85
N VAL A 307 9.69 40.04 86.18
CA VAL A 307 9.62 41.48 86.45
C VAL A 307 8.46 42.10 85.67
N ASN A 308 7.66 42.92 86.34
CA ASN A 308 6.46 43.53 85.75
C ASN A 308 6.81 44.28 84.45
N THR A 309 6.11 43.94 83.36
CA THR A 309 6.27 44.52 82.00
C THR A 309 7.62 44.32 81.32
N THR A 310 8.53 43.52 81.90
CA THR A 310 9.81 43.17 81.27
C THR A 310 9.67 41.94 80.39
N VAL A 311 10.18 42.01 79.16
CA VAL A 311 10.19 40.87 78.23
C VAL A 311 11.15 39.80 78.74
N PHE A 312 10.63 38.60 78.98
CA PHE A 312 11.42 37.45 79.46
C PHE A 312 11.60 36.36 78.42
N ALA A 313 10.89 36.39 77.30
CA ALA A 313 11.03 35.43 76.20
C ALA A 313 10.64 36.11 74.87
N THR A 314 11.14 35.62 73.74
CA THR A 314 10.78 36.16 72.41
C THR A 314 10.49 35.03 71.42
N LEU A 315 9.30 35.02 70.82
CA LEU A 315 8.94 34.07 69.78
C LEU A 315 9.72 34.36 68.48
N PRO A 316 10.26 33.32 67.82
CA PRO A 316 10.93 33.49 66.53
C PRO A 316 9.99 34.00 65.43
N THR A 317 10.58 34.61 64.39
CA THR A 317 9.84 34.98 63.17
C THR A 317 9.09 33.77 62.60
N GLY A 318 7.82 33.95 62.24
CA GLY A 318 6.93 32.87 61.81
C GLY A 318 6.07 32.23 62.91
N PHE A 319 6.29 32.61 64.18
CA PHE A 319 5.47 32.20 65.35
C PHE A 319 4.85 33.40 66.08
N ARG A 320 4.98 34.61 65.53
CA ARG A 320 4.56 35.87 66.19
C ARG A 320 3.14 36.21 65.80
N PRO A 321 2.32 36.75 66.72
CA PRO A 321 0.98 37.21 66.39
C PRO A 321 1.03 38.46 65.50
N VAL A 322 -0.02 38.67 64.69
CA VAL A 322 -0.19 39.88 63.85
C VAL A 322 -0.36 41.18 64.65
N GLN A 323 -0.73 41.08 65.93
CA GLN A 323 -0.90 42.20 66.84
C GLN A 323 -0.50 41.81 68.27
N ASN A 324 -0.44 42.76 69.19
CA ASN A 324 -0.25 42.43 70.60
C ASN A 324 -1.50 41.71 71.12
N ILE A 325 -1.31 40.59 71.81
CA ILE A 325 -2.39 39.79 72.38
C ILE A 325 -2.12 39.59 73.87
N ALA A 326 -3.11 39.94 74.68
CA ALA A 326 -3.12 39.79 76.12
C ALA A 326 -3.97 38.58 76.51
N PHE A 327 -3.45 37.75 77.42
CA PHE A 327 -4.14 36.59 77.99
C PHE A 327 -4.25 36.75 79.51
N PRO A 328 -5.43 36.56 80.12
CA PRO A 328 -5.55 36.54 81.56
C PRO A 328 -4.80 35.32 82.13
N ALA A 329 -4.09 35.53 83.23
CA ALA A 329 -3.33 34.49 83.93
C ALA A 329 -3.39 34.69 85.44
N LEU A 330 -2.93 33.68 86.18
CA LEU A 330 -2.81 33.74 87.64
C LEU A 330 -1.35 33.76 88.05
N ALA A 331 -1.03 34.67 88.95
CA ALA A 331 0.28 34.79 89.57
C ALA A 331 0.24 34.14 90.97
N TYR A 332 0.96 33.04 91.13
CA TYR A 332 1.00 32.27 92.36
C TYR A 332 2.19 32.69 93.24
N GLY A 333 1.89 33.37 94.34
CA GLY A 333 2.79 33.64 95.46
C GLY A 333 2.25 33.01 96.75
N ALA A 334 2.15 33.80 97.83
CA ALA A 334 1.46 33.37 99.05
C ALA A 334 -0.07 33.24 98.84
N VAL A 335 -0.66 34.12 98.03
CA VAL A 335 -2.06 34.08 97.60
C VAL A 335 -2.10 34.28 96.08
N PRO A 336 -2.96 33.55 95.33
CA PRO A 336 -3.12 33.78 93.89
C PRO A 336 -3.67 35.17 93.58
N THR A 337 -3.07 35.84 92.60
CA THR A 337 -3.52 37.16 92.11
C THR A 337 -3.72 37.11 90.60
N VAL A 338 -4.58 37.99 90.07
CA VAL A 338 -4.80 38.10 88.62
C VAL A 338 -3.64 38.89 88.00
N CYS A 339 -3.11 38.36 86.91
CA CYS A 339 -2.11 39.01 86.07
C CYS A 339 -2.48 38.82 84.59
N GLU A 340 -1.74 39.46 83.70
CA GLU A 340 -1.89 39.34 82.27
C GLU A 340 -0.56 38.89 81.65
N VAL A 341 -0.59 37.89 80.78
CA VAL A 341 0.55 37.53 79.94
C VAL A 341 0.30 38.13 78.56
N THR A 342 1.20 38.99 78.10
CA THR A 342 1.09 39.62 76.79
C THR A 342 2.18 39.12 75.86
N VAL A 343 1.77 38.70 74.65
CA VAL A 343 2.66 38.43 73.52
C VAL A 343 2.56 39.61 72.57
N LYS A 344 3.67 40.30 72.35
CA LYS A 344 3.75 41.41 71.40
C LYS A 344 3.83 40.92 69.97
N SER A 345 3.47 41.78 69.02
CA SER A 345 3.64 41.56 67.58
C SER A 345 5.09 41.31 67.16
N ASP A 346 6.06 41.86 67.89
CA ASP A 346 7.50 41.57 67.69
C ASP A 346 7.95 40.22 68.28
N GLY A 347 7.03 39.47 68.90
CA GLY A 347 7.25 38.17 69.54
C GLY A 347 7.63 38.24 71.01
N GLY A 348 7.91 39.43 71.56
CA GLY A 348 8.31 39.57 72.97
C GLY A 348 7.16 39.23 73.92
N ILE A 349 7.44 38.39 74.92
CA ILE A 349 6.48 37.96 75.95
C ILE A 349 6.84 38.60 77.28
N PHE A 350 5.87 39.27 77.90
CA PHE A 350 6.00 39.82 79.25
C PHE A 350 4.73 39.53 80.08
N VAL A 351 4.82 39.76 81.38
CA VAL A 351 3.67 39.71 82.29
C VAL A 351 3.44 41.03 82.98
N ASN A 352 2.17 41.38 83.19
CA ASN A 352 1.74 42.58 83.90
C ASN A 352 0.87 42.20 85.11
N GLY A 353 0.99 42.95 86.21
CA GLY A 353 0.31 42.65 87.47
C GLY A 353 1.01 41.58 88.32
N VAL A 354 2.34 41.50 88.28
CA VAL A 354 3.14 40.49 89.01
C VAL A 354 4.06 41.11 90.05
N GLN A 355 4.42 40.33 91.07
CA GLN A 355 5.37 40.70 92.13
C GLN A 355 6.55 39.72 92.16
N SER A 356 7.64 40.10 92.82
CA SER A 356 8.78 39.20 93.06
C SER A 356 8.34 38.01 93.92
N GLY A 357 8.77 36.80 93.58
CA GLY A 357 8.36 35.55 94.22
C GLY A 357 7.24 34.81 93.48
N ASN A 358 6.51 35.46 92.56
CA ASN A 358 5.39 34.83 91.87
C ASN A 358 5.87 33.80 90.83
N THR A 359 5.12 32.70 90.72
CA THR A 359 5.17 31.75 89.61
C THR A 359 3.95 31.95 88.72
N ILE A 360 4.15 32.08 87.41
CA ILE A 360 3.08 32.28 86.43
C ILE A 360 2.94 31.02 85.58
N HIS A 361 1.72 30.48 85.52
CA HIS A 361 1.39 29.40 84.59
C HIS A 361 0.90 29.99 83.28
N ILE A 362 1.56 29.63 82.19
CA ILE A 362 1.34 30.17 80.86
C ILE A 362 0.71 29.08 80.01
N ALA A 363 -0.44 29.38 79.44
CA ALA A 363 -1.10 28.59 78.40
C ALA A 363 -1.80 29.55 77.44
N MET A 364 -1.17 29.82 76.30
CA MET A 364 -1.62 30.81 75.32
C MET A 364 -1.84 30.11 73.98
N ASN A 365 -2.93 30.45 73.29
CA ASN A 365 -3.20 30.01 71.93
C ASN A 365 -3.63 31.22 71.10
N PHE A 366 -3.03 31.39 69.93
CA PHE A 366 -3.42 32.43 68.98
C PHE A 366 -3.16 31.99 67.55
N THR A 367 -3.84 32.64 66.63
CA THR A 367 -3.64 32.44 65.19
C THR A 367 -2.60 33.42 64.66
N LEU A 368 -1.78 32.95 63.71
CA LEU A 368 -0.84 33.78 62.96
C LEU A 368 -1.51 34.84 62.11
#